data_AF-A0A929C162-F1
#
_entry.id   AF-A0A929C162-F1
#
_cell.length_a   1.000
_cell.length_b   1.000
_cell.length_c   1.000
_cell.angle_alpha   90.00
_cell.angle_beta   90.00
_cell.angle_gamma   90.00
#
_symmetry.space_group_name_H-M   'P 1'
#
loop_
_entity.id
_entity.type
_entity.pdbx_description
1 polymer ?
#
loop_
_entity_poly.entity_id
_entity_poly.type
_entity_poly.pdbx_seq_one_letter_code
_entity_poly.pdbx_strand_id
1 'polypeptide(L)'
;DSGVAEKDIQTQYFNIRQVTRWDDVKSENIVIGYRVTNIVSAKIRDIDKTGAIIDAVAAAGGDLTRIDSIDFSIDDPRGYYDEARQEAVADARAKAEQLADLAGVSLGQPTYISEGAQSPPPIYRGDGIYYDKAMAVPETSISPGEMEVSLTVQVCYAILD
;
A
#
# COMPACT_ATOMS: atom_id res chain seq x y z
N ASP A 1 23.09 8.66 8.58
CA ASP A 1 21.92 7.94 9.08
C ASP A 1 20.78 8.22 8.10
N SER A 2 20.39 7.23 7.29
CA SER A 2 19.67 7.45 6.02
C SER A 2 18.15 7.63 6.18
N GLY A 3 17.67 7.89 7.40
CA GLY A 3 16.24 8.09 7.69
C GLY A 3 15.38 6.83 7.68
N VAL A 4 15.95 5.66 7.37
CA VAL A 4 15.26 4.35 7.36
C VAL A 4 15.93 3.43 8.38
N ALA A 5 15.15 2.87 9.29
CA ALA A 5 15.68 1.93 10.29
C ALA A 5 15.99 0.57 9.64
N GLU A 6 17.00 -0.14 10.16
CA GLU A 6 17.40 -1.46 9.62
C GLU A 6 16.23 -2.47 9.62
N LYS A 7 15.40 -2.45 10.66
CA LYS A 7 14.19 -3.31 10.75
C LYS A 7 13.15 -3.03 9.67
N ASP A 8 13.21 -1.85 9.05
CA ASP A 8 12.28 -1.40 8.01
C ASP A 8 12.84 -1.71 6.61
N ILE A 9 14.00 -2.39 6.50
CA ILE A 9 14.62 -2.83 5.24
C ILE A 9 14.58 -4.36 5.17
N GLN A 10 14.08 -4.91 4.07
CA GLN A 10 13.96 -6.35 3.89
C GLN A 10 14.24 -6.78 2.46
N THR A 11 15.11 -7.78 2.28
CA THR A 11 15.28 -8.46 0.99
C THR A 11 14.04 -9.30 0.68
N GLN A 12 13.37 -9.00 -0.42
CA GLN A 12 12.20 -9.71 -0.91
C GLN A 12 12.58 -10.83 -1.88
N TYR A 13 13.64 -10.62 -2.66
CA TYR A 13 14.10 -11.61 -3.63
C TYR A 13 15.60 -11.49 -3.84
N PHE A 14 16.30 -12.63 -3.83
CA PHE A 14 17.70 -12.68 -4.17
C PHE A 14 17.95 -13.87 -5.09
N ASN A 15 18.59 -13.60 -6.23
CA ASN A 15 18.85 -14.64 -7.21
C ASN A 15 20.12 -14.37 -8.00
N ILE A 16 20.87 -15.43 -8.25
CA ILE A 16 22.05 -15.41 -9.09
C ILE A 16 21.78 -16.33 -10.27
N ARG A 17 21.95 -15.81 -11.49
CA ARG A 17 21.84 -16.58 -12.72
C ARG A 17 23.07 -16.44 -13.57
N GLN A 18 23.44 -17.53 -14.19
CA GLN A 18 24.47 -17.52 -15.21
C GLN A 18 23.99 -16.76 -16.44
N VAL A 19 24.88 -15.96 -17.03
CA VAL A 19 24.67 -15.31 -18.32
C VAL A 19 25.55 -16.04 -19.33
N THR A 20 24.92 -16.58 -20.37
CA THR A 20 25.62 -17.27 -21.47
C THR A 20 25.58 -16.45 -22.74
N ARG A 21 26.55 -16.72 -23.61
CA ARG A 21 26.58 -16.27 -25.00
C ARG A 21 26.76 -17.49 -25.88
N TRP A 22 26.03 -17.54 -26.98
CA TRP A 22 26.25 -18.56 -27.99
C TRP A 22 27.60 -18.33 -28.70
N ASP A 23 28.41 -19.37 -28.84
CA ASP A 23 29.64 -19.38 -29.62
C ASP A 23 29.41 -20.15 -30.91
N ASP A 24 29.34 -19.45 -32.05
CA ASP A 24 29.06 -20.05 -33.36
C ASP A 24 30.18 -20.99 -33.84
N VAL A 25 31.42 -20.77 -33.43
CA VAL A 25 32.58 -21.58 -33.84
C VAL A 25 32.54 -22.94 -33.13
N LYS A 26 32.19 -22.93 -31.85
CA LYS A 26 32.10 -24.15 -31.02
C LYS A 26 30.72 -24.79 -31.03
N SER A 27 29.71 -24.09 -31.54
CA SER A 27 28.30 -24.52 -31.53
C SER A 27 27.79 -24.85 -30.12
N GLU A 28 28.15 -24.02 -29.13
CA GLU A 28 27.75 -24.20 -27.73
C GLU A 28 27.46 -22.87 -27.00
N ASN A 29 26.75 -22.95 -25.88
CA ASN A 29 26.57 -21.80 -24.98
C ASN A 29 27.76 -21.70 -24.02
N ILE A 30 28.57 -20.64 -24.17
CA ILE A 30 29.66 -20.34 -23.24
C ILE A 30 29.18 -19.40 -22.13
N VAL A 31 29.62 -19.67 -20.91
CA VAL A 31 29.37 -18.80 -19.75
C VAL A 31 30.18 -17.53 -19.90
N ILE A 32 29.53 -16.37 -19.89
CA ILE A 32 30.20 -15.06 -19.99
C ILE A 32 30.12 -14.24 -18.71
N GLY A 33 29.36 -14.71 -17.72
CA GLY A 33 29.30 -14.08 -16.41
C GLY A 33 28.11 -14.56 -15.60
N TYR A 34 27.83 -13.80 -14.53
CA TYR A 34 26.69 -14.01 -13.66
C TYR A 34 25.95 -12.69 -13.47
N ARG A 35 24.63 -12.76 -13.42
CA ARG A 35 23.76 -11.65 -13.06
C ARG A 35 23.18 -11.94 -11.69
N VAL A 36 23.30 -10.98 -10.79
CA VAL A 36 22.65 -10.99 -9.49
C VAL A 36 21.45 -10.03 -9.55
N THR A 37 20.30 -10.50 -9.11
CA THR A 37 19.12 -9.68 -8.86
C THR A 37 18.84 -9.72 -7.37
N ASN A 38 18.79 -8.54 -6.75
CA ASN A 38 18.42 -8.36 -5.36
C ASN A 38 17.29 -7.32 -5.30
N ILE A 39 16.11 -7.73 -4.88
CA ILE A 39 14.95 -6.85 -4.68
C ILE A 39 14.82 -6.64 -3.17
N VAL A 40 14.83 -5.37 -2.77
CA VAL A 40 14.73 -4.95 -1.38
C VAL A 40 13.51 -4.04 -1.26
N SER A 41 12.71 -4.25 -0.22
CA SER A 41 11.67 -3.32 0.20
C SER A 41 12.18 -2.49 1.38
N ALA A 42 11.90 -1.19 1.37
CA ALA A 42 12.19 -0.29 2.48
C ALA A 42 10.91 0.44 2.91
N LYS A 43 10.59 0.43 4.21
CA LYS A 43 9.48 1.20 4.78
C LYS A 43 10.01 2.56 5.25
N ILE A 44 9.53 3.62 4.61
CA ILE A 44 9.82 5.01 4.96
C ILE A 44 8.64 5.55 5.78
N ARG A 45 8.91 5.96 7.02
CA ARG A 45 7.87 6.44 7.95
C ARG A 45 7.65 7.95 7.88
N ASP A 46 8.72 8.67 7.53
CA ASP A 46 8.72 10.11 7.38
C ASP A 46 8.53 10.44 5.90
N ILE A 47 7.29 10.73 5.51
CA ILE A 47 6.91 10.94 4.11
C ILE A 47 7.70 12.10 3.50
N ASP A 48 7.97 13.16 4.27
CA ASP A 48 8.70 14.35 3.82
C ASP A 48 10.15 14.02 3.41
N LYS A 49 10.71 12.90 3.91
CA LYS A 49 12.05 12.43 3.54
C LYS A 49 12.07 11.51 2.32
N THR A 50 10.90 11.09 1.81
CA THR A 50 10.80 10.05 0.77
C THR A 50 11.56 10.45 -0.50
N GLY A 51 11.39 11.68 -0.98
CA GLY A 51 12.09 12.19 -2.16
C GLY A 51 13.61 12.13 -2.03
N ALA A 52 14.15 12.67 -0.92
CA ALA A 52 15.58 12.65 -0.64
C ALA A 52 16.15 11.22 -0.50
N ILE A 53 15.37 10.28 0.06
CA ILE A 53 15.76 8.88 0.16
C ILE A 53 15.81 8.22 -1.23
N ILE A 54 14.82 8.48 -2.08
CA ILE A 54 14.78 7.99 -3.47
C ILE A 54 16.00 8.51 -4.25
N ASP A 55 16.29 9.81 -4.14
CA ASP A 55 17.43 10.42 -4.81
C ASP A 55 18.76 9.81 -4.34
N ALA A 56 18.90 9.57 -3.03
CA ALA A 56 20.08 8.91 -2.47
C ALA A 56 20.24 7.45 -2.96
N VAL A 57 19.14 6.70 -3.06
CA VAL A 57 19.14 5.31 -3.58
C VAL A 57 19.51 5.29 -5.06
N ALA A 58 18.93 6.19 -5.86
CA ALA A 58 19.25 6.31 -7.29
C ALA A 58 20.72 6.70 -7.49
N ALA A 59 21.23 7.66 -6.74
CA ALA A 59 22.63 8.09 -6.81
C ALA A 59 23.61 6.98 -6.38
N ALA A 60 23.31 6.25 -5.31
CA ALA A 60 24.17 5.16 -4.82
C ALA A 60 24.15 3.93 -5.75
N GLY A 61 23.00 3.66 -6.35
CA GLY A 61 22.77 2.52 -7.23
C GLY A 61 23.24 2.72 -8.69
N GLY A 62 23.26 3.97 -9.14
CA GLY A 62 23.57 4.33 -10.52
C GLY A 62 22.66 3.63 -11.54
N ASP A 63 23.20 3.35 -12.72
CA ASP A 63 22.45 2.80 -13.86
C ASP A 63 21.88 1.40 -13.62
N LEU A 64 22.32 0.69 -12.58
CA LEU A 64 21.93 -0.68 -12.24
C LEU A 64 20.75 -0.76 -11.26
N THR A 65 20.35 0.35 -10.65
CA THR A 65 19.22 0.38 -9.71
C THR A 65 17.93 0.75 -10.40
N ARG A 66 16.85 0.09 -9.98
CA ARG A 66 15.48 0.38 -10.39
C ARG A 66 14.62 0.51 -9.14
N ILE A 67 13.68 1.44 -9.17
CA ILE A 67 12.66 1.61 -8.15
C ILE A 67 11.35 1.21 -8.84
N ASP A 68 10.85 0.01 -8.52
CA ASP A 68 9.77 -0.63 -9.26
C ASP A 68 8.38 -0.08 -8.89
N SER A 69 8.15 0.19 -7.59
CA SER A 69 6.91 0.79 -7.08
C SER A 69 7.16 1.63 -5.84
N ILE A 70 6.21 2.54 -5.57
CA ILE A 70 6.07 3.26 -4.30
C ILE A 70 4.62 3.11 -3.87
N ASP A 71 4.42 2.52 -2.70
CA ASP A 71 3.10 2.22 -2.15
C ASP A 71 2.93 2.94 -0.81
N PHE A 72 1.82 3.64 -0.65
CA PHE A 72 1.48 4.32 0.61
C PHE A 72 0.60 3.43 1.46
N SER A 73 0.89 3.41 2.77
CA SER A 73 0.12 2.66 3.75
C SER A 73 0.09 3.38 5.09
N ILE A 74 -0.91 3.06 5.90
CA ILE A 74 -0.97 3.46 7.29
C ILE A 74 -0.20 2.41 8.11
N ASP A 75 0.83 2.84 8.82
CA ASP A 75 1.70 1.91 9.57
C ASP A 75 0.97 1.20 10.73
N ASP A 76 0.08 1.93 11.41
CA ASP A 76 -0.82 1.36 12.43
C ASP A 76 -2.26 1.83 12.18
N PRO A 77 -3.08 1.05 11.45
CA PRO A 77 -4.44 1.45 11.13
C PRO A 77 -5.45 1.16 12.25
N ARG A 78 -5.03 0.54 13.36
CA ARG A 78 -5.96 -0.01 14.37
C ARG A 78 -6.88 1.06 14.97
N GLY A 79 -6.33 2.23 15.30
CA GLY A 79 -7.12 3.33 15.86
C GLY A 79 -8.20 3.84 14.91
N TYR A 80 -7.90 3.91 13.61
CA TYR A 80 -8.87 4.31 12.59
C TYR A 80 -9.98 3.27 12.40
N TYR A 81 -9.64 1.97 12.48
CA TYR A 81 -10.64 0.91 12.46
C TYR A 81 -11.54 0.92 13.70
N ASP A 82 -11.02 1.30 14.87
CA ASP A 82 -11.82 1.41 16.09
C ASP A 82 -12.86 2.54 15.98
N GLU A 83 -12.48 3.68 15.42
CA GLU A 83 -13.39 4.80 15.12
C GLU A 83 -14.44 4.40 14.08
N ALA A 84 -14.00 3.86 12.94
CA ALA A 84 -14.89 3.40 11.88
C ALA A 84 -15.88 2.32 12.36
N ARG A 85 -15.49 1.48 13.33
CA ARG A 85 -16.39 0.45 13.91
C ARG A 85 -17.49 1.09 14.75
N GLN A 86 -17.16 2.11 15.54
CA GLN A 86 -18.15 2.83 16.34
C GLN A 86 -19.18 3.50 15.42
N GLU A 87 -18.73 4.16 14.37
CA GLU A 87 -19.61 4.78 13.37
C GLU A 87 -20.47 3.75 12.64
N ALA A 88 -19.87 2.66 12.15
CA ALA A 88 -20.61 1.63 11.41
C ALA A 88 -21.69 0.93 12.27
N VAL A 89 -21.40 0.66 13.55
CA VAL A 89 -22.40 0.08 14.46
C VAL A 89 -23.52 1.08 14.79
N ALA A 90 -23.18 2.36 15.00
CA ALA A 90 -24.17 3.40 15.23
C ALA A 90 -25.09 3.60 14.01
N ASP A 91 -24.52 3.63 12.80
CA ASP A 91 -25.25 3.70 11.54
C ASP A 91 -26.15 2.48 11.32
N ALA A 92 -25.62 1.26 11.53
CA ALA A 92 -26.41 0.04 11.42
C ALA A 92 -27.60 0.02 12.38
N ARG A 93 -27.41 0.50 13.61
CA ARG A 93 -28.50 0.62 14.59
C ARG A 93 -29.54 1.66 14.17
N ALA A 94 -29.11 2.87 13.79
CA ALA A 94 -30.01 3.93 13.37
C ALA A 94 -30.89 3.51 12.17
N LYS A 95 -30.31 2.81 11.20
CA LYS A 95 -31.05 2.22 10.07
C LYS A 95 -32.04 1.15 10.52
N ALA A 96 -31.65 0.28 11.45
CA ALA A 96 -32.54 -0.76 11.98
C ALA A 96 -33.71 -0.17 12.77
N GLU A 97 -33.49 0.88 13.57
CA GLU A 97 -34.55 1.61 14.29
C GLU A 97 -35.57 2.22 13.32
N GLN A 98 -35.10 2.91 12.27
CA GLN A 98 -35.98 3.46 11.22
C GLN A 98 -36.80 2.39 10.50
N LEU A 99 -36.19 1.23 10.19
CA LEU A 99 -36.89 0.13 9.53
C LEU A 99 -37.94 -0.52 10.44
N ALA A 100 -37.65 -0.64 11.74
CA ALA A 100 -38.60 -1.16 12.72
C ALA A 100 -39.81 -0.23 12.87
N ASP A 101 -39.59 1.09 13.00
CA ASP A 101 -40.64 2.10 13.09
C ASP A 101 -41.57 2.06 11.87
N LEU A 102 -41.00 1.97 10.66
CA LEU A 102 -41.76 1.88 9.41
C LEU A 102 -42.55 0.57 9.29
N ALA A 103 -42.07 -0.50 9.90
CA ALA A 103 -42.74 -1.80 9.93
C ALA A 103 -43.77 -1.92 11.07
N GLY A 104 -43.86 -0.92 11.97
CA GLY A 104 -44.77 -0.94 13.11
C GLY A 104 -44.38 -1.94 14.19
N VAL A 105 -43.08 -2.23 14.33
CA VAL A 105 -42.52 -3.16 15.32
C VAL A 105 -41.43 -2.47 16.14
N SER A 106 -41.08 -3.04 17.29
CA SER A 106 -40.00 -2.51 18.13
C SER A 106 -38.66 -3.19 17.83
N LEU A 107 -37.55 -2.42 17.83
CA LEU A 107 -36.21 -2.98 17.66
C LEU A 107 -35.73 -3.69 18.93
N GLY A 108 -35.35 -4.96 18.81
CA GLY A 108 -34.81 -5.78 19.89
C GLY A 108 -33.28 -5.79 19.98
N GLN A 109 -32.73 -6.74 20.74
CA GLN A 109 -31.28 -6.91 20.90
C GLN A 109 -30.61 -7.45 19.62
N PRO A 110 -29.33 -7.11 19.36
CA PRO A 110 -28.55 -7.77 18.32
C PRO A 110 -28.48 -9.29 18.53
N THR A 111 -28.76 -10.07 17.48
CA THR A 111 -28.67 -11.53 17.48
C THR A 111 -27.49 -12.05 16.67
N TYR A 112 -26.94 -11.21 15.79
CA TYR A 112 -25.77 -11.50 14.98
C TYR A 112 -25.02 -10.21 14.67
N ILE A 113 -23.69 -10.25 14.78
CA ILE A 113 -22.79 -9.17 14.40
C ILE A 113 -21.65 -9.80 13.62
N SER A 114 -21.34 -9.25 12.45
CA SER A 114 -20.18 -9.62 11.65
C SER A 114 -19.51 -8.39 11.07
N GLU A 115 -18.18 -8.39 11.08
CA GLU A 115 -17.35 -7.35 10.51
C GLU A 115 -16.69 -7.89 9.23
N GLY A 116 -16.94 -7.21 8.12
CA GLY A 116 -16.18 -7.35 6.88
C GLY A 116 -15.16 -6.22 6.80
N ALA A 117 -13.89 -6.54 6.97
CA ALA A 117 -12.82 -5.60 6.65
C ALA A 117 -12.55 -5.65 5.15
N GLN A 118 -12.69 -4.51 4.47
CA GLN A 118 -12.16 -4.31 3.13
C GLN A 118 -10.99 -3.35 3.28
N SER A 119 -9.79 -3.73 2.87
CA SER A 119 -8.68 -2.78 2.80
C SER A 119 -8.83 -2.03 1.48
N PRO A 120 -9.24 -0.75 1.46
CA PRO A 120 -9.28 -0.01 0.22
C PRO A 120 -7.86 0.23 -0.30
N PRO A 121 -7.63 0.14 -1.62
CA PRO A 121 -6.38 0.61 -2.22
C PRO A 121 -6.27 2.14 -2.09
N PRO A 122 -5.05 2.70 -2.14
CA PRO A 122 -4.86 4.15 -2.12
C PRO A 122 -5.64 4.84 -3.25
N ILE A 123 -6.20 6.02 -2.97
CA ILE A 123 -6.93 6.81 -3.95
C ILE A 123 -5.91 7.58 -4.79
N TYR A 124 -5.68 7.13 -6.02
CA TYR A 124 -4.85 7.84 -6.98
C TYR A 124 -5.63 9.03 -7.56
N ARG A 125 -5.37 10.24 -7.07
CA ARG A 125 -5.78 11.47 -7.77
C ARG A 125 -4.77 11.72 -8.89
N GLY A 126 -5.21 11.56 -10.13
CA GLY A 126 -4.37 11.71 -11.31
C GLY A 126 -4.01 13.17 -11.57
N ASP A 127 -2.99 13.68 -10.89
CA ASP A 127 -2.37 14.95 -11.26
C ASP A 127 -1.39 14.68 -12.41
N GLY A 128 -1.79 15.09 -13.62
CA GLY A 128 -1.02 14.89 -14.84
C GLY A 128 0.35 15.56 -14.75
N ILE A 129 1.40 14.75 -14.85
CA ILE A 129 2.78 15.24 -14.91
C ILE A 129 3.01 15.89 -16.28
N TYR A 130 3.08 17.22 -16.30
CA TYR A 130 3.59 17.99 -17.44
C TYR A 130 5.12 17.94 -17.42
N TYR A 131 5.72 17.27 -18.40
CA TYR A 131 7.16 17.33 -18.64
C TYR A 131 7.48 18.59 -19.43
N ASP A 132 8.05 19.61 -18.77
CA ASP A 132 8.72 20.71 -19.46
C ASP A 132 10.22 20.44 -19.59
N LYS A 133 10.78 20.83 -20.74
CA LYS A 133 12.10 20.41 -21.19
C LYS A 133 13.20 21.21 -20.48
N ALA A 134 14.18 20.47 -19.97
CA ALA A 134 15.54 20.90 -19.58
C ALA A 134 15.65 21.86 -18.39
N MET A 135 15.91 21.32 -17.19
CA MET A 135 16.72 21.92 -16.11
C MET A 135 17.19 20.80 -15.17
N ALA A 136 18.11 21.12 -14.25
CA ALA A 136 18.70 20.24 -13.22
C ALA A 136 17.79 19.11 -12.73
N VAL A 137 18.35 17.94 -12.35
CA VAL A 137 17.59 16.81 -11.78
C VAL A 137 16.63 17.38 -10.74
N PRO A 138 15.32 17.48 -11.04
CA PRO A 138 14.39 18.10 -10.12
C PRO A 138 14.36 17.21 -8.88
N GLU A 139 14.31 17.82 -7.69
CA GLU A 139 14.12 17.06 -6.46
C GLU A 139 12.91 16.15 -6.61
N THR A 140 13.06 14.88 -6.22
CA THR A 140 11.98 13.91 -6.38
C THR A 140 10.80 14.33 -5.50
N SER A 141 9.76 14.89 -6.11
CA SER A 141 8.52 15.27 -5.42
C SER A 141 7.59 14.06 -5.31
N ILE A 142 7.17 13.75 -4.08
CA ILE A 142 6.29 12.63 -3.77
C ILE A 142 5.02 13.14 -3.09
N SER A 143 3.86 12.89 -3.70
CA SER A 143 2.56 13.29 -3.16
C SER A 143 1.79 12.04 -2.71
N PRO A 144 1.56 11.82 -1.39
CA PRO A 144 0.97 10.57 -0.88
C PRO A 144 -0.53 10.44 -1.15
N GLY A 145 -1.22 11.53 -1.49
CA GLY A 145 -2.68 11.55 -1.63
C GLY A 145 -3.39 11.38 -0.28
N GLU A 146 -4.67 11.02 -0.34
CA GLU A 146 -5.50 10.70 0.82
C GLU A 146 -5.81 9.20 0.84
N MET A 147 -5.88 8.64 2.06
CA MET A 147 -6.30 7.26 2.29
C MET A 147 -7.59 7.28 3.10
N GLU A 148 -8.60 6.56 2.63
CA GLU A 148 -9.84 6.33 3.37
C GLU A 148 -9.76 4.98 4.07
N VAL A 149 -10.17 4.90 5.33
CA VAL A 149 -10.33 3.63 6.06
C VAL A 149 -11.81 3.33 6.12
N SER A 150 -12.22 2.24 5.48
CA SER A 150 -13.61 1.80 5.47
C SER A 150 -13.75 0.38 5.99
N LEU A 151 -14.89 0.10 6.61
CA LEU A 151 -15.29 -1.23 7.03
C LEU A 151 -16.80 -1.37 6.91
N THR A 152 -17.27 -2.60 6.80
CA THR A 152 -18.71 -2.89 6.79
C THR A 152 -19.05 -3.76 7.97
N VAL A 153 -20.05 -3.36 8.75
CA VAL A 153 -20.64 -4.19 9.81
C VAL A 153 -22.02 -4.63 9.36
N GLN A 154 -22.28 -5.94 9.48
CA GLN A 154 -23.61 -6.51 9.34
C GLN A 154 -24.14 -6.85 10.73
N VAL A 155 -25.30 -6.29 11.07
CA VAL A 155 -26.00 -6.60 12.32
C VAL A 155 -27.40 -7.10 12.02
N CYS A 156 -27.77 -8.24 12.61
CA CYS A 156 -29.16 -8.67 12.67
C CYS A 156 -29.71 -8.37 14.07
N TYR A 157 -30.90 -7.78 14.13
CA TYR A 157 -31.59 -7.48 15.38
C TYR A 157 -32.81 -8.38 15.52
N ALA A 158 -33.16 -8.72 16.75
CA ALA A 158 -34.47 -9.28 17.05
C ALA A 158 -35.54 -8.23 16.77
N ILE A 159 -36.73 -8.68 16.39
CA ILE A 159 -37.93 -7.85 16.30
C ILE A 159 -38.79 -8.17 17.52
N LEU A 160 -39.34 -7.13 18.15
CA LEU A 160 -40.27 -7.23 19.27
C LEU A 160 -41.65 -6.75 18.81
N ASP A 161 -42.70 -7.40 19.35
CA ASP A 161 -44.11 -7.05 19.12
C ASP A 161 -44.46 -5.64 19.62
#